data_AF-V8N367-F1
#
_entry.id   AF-V8N367-F1
#
_cell.length_a   1.000
_cell.length_b   1.000
_cell.length_c   1.000
_cell.angle_alpha   90.00
_cell.angle_beta   90.00
_cell.angle_gamma   90.00
#
_symmetry.space_group_name_H-M   'P 1'
#
loop_
_entity.id
_entity.type
_entity.pdbx_description
1 polymer ?
#
loop_
_entity_poly.entity_id
_entity_poly.type
_entity_poly.pdbx_seq_one_letter_code
_entity_poly.pdbx_strand_id
1 'polypeptide(L)' 'TTSQPTLTQPVSQSGSPGGTVKLSCAISSNPNNVCWLQQKSGEAPRFVHCDACSSRGEGIPE' A
#
# COMPACT_ATOMS: atom_id res chain seq x y z
N THR A 1 21.75 -15.48 -7.85
CA THR A 1 20.49 -15.70 -7.12
C THR A 1 19.91 -14.33 -6.79
N THR A 2 18.81 -13.94 -7.41
CA THR A 2 18.14 -12.67 -7.07
C THR A 2 17.32 -12.91 -5.81
N SER A 3 17.78 -12.35 -4.68
CA SER A 3 16.98 -12.33 -3.46
C SER A 3 15.78 -11.40 -3.65
N GLN A 4 14.57 -11.86 -3.35
CA GLN A 4 13.38 -11.02 -3.43
C GLN A 4 13.31 -10.11 -2.20
N PRO A 5 13.09 -8.79 -2.36
CA PRO A 5 12.92 -7.88 -1.23
C PRO A 5 11.74 -8.30 -0.36
N THR A 6 11.92 -8.18 0.95
CA THR A 6 10.85 -8.38 1.93
C THR A 6 10.17 -7.04 2.22
N LEU A 7 8.83 -7.05 2.25
CA LEU A 7 7.99 -5.93 2.67
C LEU A 7 7.42 -6.22 4.06
N THR A 8 7.54 -5.26 4.98
CA THR A 8 7.05 -5.37 6.36
C THR A 8 6.11 -4.21 6.67
N GLN A 9 4.91 -4.53 7.14
CA GLN A 9 3.89 -3.56 7.57
C GLN A 9 3.45 -3.87 9.01
N PRO A 10 2.92 -2.89 9.75
CA PRO A 10 2.26 -3.16 11.03
C PRO A 10 1.11 -4.15 10.85
N VAL A 11 0.95 -5.07 11.81
CA VAL A 11 -0.12 -6.08 11.78
C VAL A 11 -1.52 -5.46 11.78
N SER A 12 -1.66 -4.28 12.37
CA SER A 12 -2.92 -3.54 12.43
C SER A 12 -2.66 -2.06 12.69
N GLN A 13 -3.49 -1.20 12.13
CA GLN A 13 -3.55 0.22 12.45
C GLN A 13 -5.01 0.67 12.53
N SER A 14 -5.28 1.60 13.45
CA SER A 14 -6.60 2.23 13.61
C SER A 14 -6.49 3.75 13.50
N GLY A 15 -7.59 4.38 13.13
CA GLY A 15 -7.72 5.84 13.07
C GLY A 15 -9.17 6.24 13.35
N SER A 16 -9.40 7.52 13.58
CA SER A 16 -10.75 8.05 13.81
C SER A 16 -11.52 8.16 12.49
N PRO A 17 -12.84 7.90 12.47
CA PRO A 17 -13.68 8.17 11.31
C PRO A 17 -13.54 9.62 10.84
N GLY A 18 -13.35 9.83 9.54
CA GLY A 18 -13.12 11.16 8.95
C GLY A 18 -11.71 11.74 9.18
N GLY A 19 -10.87 11.07 9.95
CA GLY A 19 -9.46 11.44 10.15
C GLY A 19 -8.53 10.81 9.11
N THR A 20 -7.27 11.24 9.15
CA THR A 20 -6.20 10.68 8.32
C THR A 20 -5.46 9.58 9.07
N VAL A 21 -5.21 8.44 8.41
CA VAL A 21 -4.34 7.37 8.91
C VAL A 21 -3.08 7.29 8.05
N LYS A 22 -1.92 7.07 8.69
CA LYS A 22 -0.64 6.88 8.01
C LYS A 22 -0.23 5.41 8.02
N LEU A 23 -0.38 4.70 6.92
CA LEU A 23 0.14 3.34 6.79
C LEU A 23 1.66 3.35 6.55
N SER A 24 2.38 2.43 7.20
CA SER A 24 3.85 2.33 7.06
C SER A 24 4.25 1.01 6.41
N CYS A 25 5.25 1.05 5.54
CA CYS A 25 5.85 -0.13 4.91
C CYS A 25 7.38 0.03 4.90
N ALA A 26 8.10 -0.99 5.36
CA ALA A 26 9.55 -1.07 5.26
C ALA A 26 9.93 -2.10 4.20
N ILE A 27 10.96 -1.80 3.41
CA ILE A 27 11.49 -2.70 2.38
C ILE A 27 12.96 -3.00 2.67
N SER A 28 13.36 -4.26 2.51
CA SER A 28 14.72 -4.72 2.84
C SER A 28 15.80 -4.28 1.84
N SER A 29 15.43 -3.68 0.71
CA SER A 29 16.35 -3.19 -0.32
C SER A 29 15.70 -2.05 -1.11
N ASN A 30 16.47 -1.40 -1.98
CA ASN A 30 15.95 -0.30 -2.80
C ASN A 30 15.03 -0.83 -3.92
N PRO A 31 13.73 -0.49 -3.95
CA PRO A 31 12.83 -0.90 -5.03
C PRO A 31 12.97 0.03 -6.25
N ASN A 32 12.55 -0.45 -7.41
CA ASN A 32 12.35 0.40 -8.60
C ASN A 32 10.98 1.10 -8.59
N ASN A 33 9.98 0.48 -7.96
CA ASN A 33 8.62 0.99 -7.84
C ASN A 33 7.94 0.35 -6.62
N VAL A 34 7.07 1.09 -5.94
CA VAL A 34 6.28 0.62 -4.80
C VAL A 34 4.82 0.94 -5.03
N CYS A 35 3.98 -0.10 -4.97
CA CYS A 35 2.53 0.00 -5.11
C CYS A 35 1.83 -0.30 -3.79
N TRP A 36 0.73 0.41 -3.53
CA TRP A 36 -0.22 0.14 -2.47
C TRP A 36 -1.45 -0.56 -3.05
N LEU A 37 -1.85 -1.64 -2.38
CA LEU A 37 -3.04 -2.43 -2.69
C LEU A 37 -3.94 -2.44 -1.45
N GLN A 38 -5.25 -2.32 -1.64
CA GLN A 38 -6.24 -2.53 -0.59
C GLN A 38 -6.95 -3.84 -0.83
N GLN A 39 -7.21 -4.58 0.24
CA GLN A 39 -8.03 -5.79 0.21
C GLN A 39 -9.03 -5.74 1.35
N LYS A 40 -10.31 -5.89 1.01
CA LYS A 40 -11.39 -6.10 1.98
C LYS A 40 -11.59 -7.60 2.18
N SER A 41 -12.11 -7.98 3.34
CA SER A 41 -12.42 -9.39 3.62
C SER A 41 -13.33 -9.97 2.54
N GLY A 42 -12.90 -11.07 1.90
CA GLY A 42 -13.64 -11.73 0.82
C GLY A 42 -13.53 -11.08 -0.57
N GLU A 43 -12.81 -9.97 -0.72
CA GLU A 43 -12.59 -9.31 -2.01
C GLU A 43 -11.18 -9.56 -2.56
N ALA A 44 -11.01 -9.42 -3.88
CA ALA A 44 -9.70 -9.43 -4.51
C ALA A 44 -8.93 -8.13 -4.17
N PRO A 45 -7.59 -8.16 -4.15
CA PRO A 45 -6.79 -6.94 -4.01
C PRO A 45 -7.11 -5.92 -5.11
N ARG A 46 -7.26 -4.65 -4.73
CA ARG A 46 -7.49 -3.52 -5.63
C ARG A 46 -6.37 -2.51 -5.51
N PHE A 47 -5.97 -1.94 -6.63
CA PHE A 47 -4.94 -0.90 -6.67
C PHE A 47 -5.37 0.35 -5.91
N VAL A 48 -4.44 0.96 -5.16
CA VAL A 48 -4.65 2.23 -4.44
C VAL A 48 -3.81 3.33 -5.08
N HIS A 49 -2.48 3.17 -5.09
CA HIS A 49 -1.55 4.16 -5.61
C HIS A 49 -0.15 3.56 -5.78
N CYS A 50 0.73 4.21 -6.55
CA CYS A 50 2.16 3.84 -6.61
C CYS A 50 3.04 5.09 -6.63
N ASP A 51 4.29 4.96 -6.20
CA ASP A 51 5.26 6.07 -6.14
C ASP A 51 5.53 6.76 -7.48
N ALA A 52 5.42 6.04 -8.60
CA ALA A 52 5.55 6.59 -9.95
C ALA A 52 4.20 6.89 -10.66
N CYS A 53 3.08 6.74 -9.96
CA CYS A 53 1.75 6.89 -10.54
C CYS A 53 1.26 8.33 -10.38
N SER A 54 0.66 8.89 -11.43
CA SER A 54 0.01 10.22 -11.37
C SER A 54 -1.46 10.15 -10.98
N SER A 55 -2.00 8.95 -10.72
CA SER A 55 -3.39 8.75 -10.36
C SER A 55 -3.55 7.70 -9.27
N ARG A 56 -4.71 7.74 -8.61
CA ARG A 56 -5.17 6.69 -7.69
C ARG A 56 -6.02 5.64 -8.39
N GLY A 57 -6.21 4.52 -7.68
CA GLY A 57 -7.07 3.43 -8.14
C GLY A 57 -8.53 3.83 -8.29
N GLU A 58 -9.27 3.06 -9.08
CA GLU A 58 -10.65 3.35 -9.44
C GLU A 58 -11.56 3.55 -8.21
N GLY A 59 -12.24 4.69 -8.17
CA GLY A 59 -13.15 5.07 -7.09
C GLY A 59 -12.45 5.67 -5.86
N ILE A 60 -11.14 5.91 -5.92
CA ILE A 60 -10.39 6.63 -4.89
C ILE A 60 -10.16 8.08 -5.37
N PRO A 61 -10.68 9.10 -4.65
CA PRO A 61 -10.44 10.51 -5.01
C PRO A 61 -8.96 10.86 -4.91
N GLU A 62 -8.48 11.79 -5.74
CA GLU A 62 -7.14 12.43 -5.61
C GLU A 62 -6.96 13.18 -4.28
#